data_AF-A0A6I6A3C2-F1
#
_entry.id   AF-A0A6I6A3C2-F1
#
_cell.length_a   1.000
_cell.length_b   1.000
_cell.length_c   1.000
_cell.angle_alpha   90.00
_cell.angle_beta   90.00
_cell.angle_gamma   90.00
#
_symmetry.space_group_name_H-M   'P 1'
#
loop_
_entity.id
_entity.type
_entity.pdbx_description
1 polymer ?
#
loop_
_entity_poly.entity_id
_entity_poly.type
_entity_poly.pdbx_seq_one_letter_code
_entity_poly.pdbx_strand_id
1 'polypeptide(L)'
;MTTPRPRAVRTARRTAAAALALASAAALAGCSATNQITTVDDYPPSDGVAITVDEVRALNLLVLAEEEGGPGILVGALANNSGEDTSVTLAVEGAEPVEVDVPSSGTVLMGAVGAPGRYRTVEVPVAEVAAIPGGLTTVTISTPAGGSDEVRVPVMDGSLAEYAPLLEAIGQTPTPSGTPTPSPTPGQTQEASEPEQGQDSDPEGEGAQGPEQTEGTGDEG
;
A
#
# COMPACT_ATOMS: atom_id res chain seq x y z
N MET A 1 -77.39 32.11 -22.38
CA MET A 1 -76.70 32.98 -21.41
C MET A 1 -75.49 32.24 -20.85
N THR A 2 -74.29 32.75 -21.10
CA THR A 2 -73.02 32.17 -20.61
C THR A 2 -72.38 33.15 -19.63
N THR A 3 -72.60 32.95 -18.34
CA THR A 3 -72.08 33.84 -17.29
C THR A 3 -70.55 33.75 -17.23
N PRO A 4 -69.81 34.88 -17.33
CA PRO A 4 -68.35 34.86 -17.32
C PRO A 4 -67.85 34.43 -15.93
N ARG A 5 -67.29 33.22 -15.82
CA ARG A 5 -66.70 32.72 -14.57
C ARG A 5 -65.51 33.62 -14.16
N PRO A 6 -65.44 34.09 -12.89
CA PRO A 6 -64.48 35.11 -12.46
C PRO A 6 -63.04 34.64 -12.64
N ARG A 7 -62.29 35.34 -13.50
CA ARG A 7 -60.89 35.02 -13.84
C ARG A 7 -59.97 35.16 -12.62
N ALA A 8 -60.20 36.19 -11.79
CA ALA A 8 -59.42 36.50 -10.58
C ALA A 8 -59.36 35.36 -9.55
N VAL A 9 -60.50 34.70 -9.27
CA VAL A 9 -60.56 33.58 -8.29
C VAL A 9 -59.71 32.39 -8.75
N ARG A 10 -59.57 32.17 -10.07
CA ARG A 10 -58.69 31.14 -10.62
C ARG A 10 -57.21 31.52 -10.53
N THR A 11 -56.86 32.79 -10.71
CA THR A 11 -55.48 33.26 -10.55
C THR A 11 -55.02 33.12 -9.09
N ALA A 12 -55.83 33.58 -8.14
CA ALA A 12 -55.52 33.51 -6.71
C ALA A 12 -55.34 32.07 -6.19
N ARG A 13 -56.15 31.12 -6.67
CA ARG A 13 -55.99 29.69 -6.33
C ARG A 13 -54.70 29.10 -6.91
N ARG A 14 -54.27 29.54 -8.11
CA ARG A 14 -53.02 29.09 -8.73
C ARG A 14 -51.79 29.64 -8.01
N THR A 15 -51.80 30.91 -7.60
CA THR A 15 -50.70 31.50 -6.83
C THR A 15 -50.59 30.88 -5.44
N ALA A 16 -51.71 30.60 -4.77
CA ALA A 16 -51.71 29.88 -3.49
C ALA A 16 -51.16 28.45 -3.62
N ALA A 17 -51.56 27.71 -4.67
CA ALA A 17 -51.04 26.36 -4.93
C ALA A 17 -49.53 26.37 -5.23
N ALA A 18 -49.05 27.34 -6.03
CA ALA A 18 -47.63 27.49 -6.32
C ALA A 18 -46.81 27.86 -5.07
N ALA A 19 -47.31 28.78 -4.24
CA ALA A 19 -46.67 29.16 -2.98
C ALA A 19 -46.59 27.97 -2.00
N LEU A 20 -47.66 27.17 -1.89
CA LEU A 20 -47.65 25.97 -1.05
C LEU A 20 -46.66 24.92 -1.56
N ALA A 21 -46.61 24.68 -2.88
CA ALA A 21 -45.66 23.73 -3.48
C ALA A 21 -44.20 24.15 -3.26
N LEU A 22 -43.89 25.44 -3.40
CA LEU A 22 -42.57 26.00 -3.10
C LEU A 22 -42.22 25.90 -1.61
N ALA A 23 -43.17 26.18 -0.71
CA ALA A 23 -42.96 26.05 0.73
C ALA A 23 -42.72 24.59 1.15
N SER A 24 -43.46 23.62 0.59
CA SER A 24 -43.23 22.20 0.86
C SER A 24 -41.90 21.71 0.27
N ALA A 25 -41.51 22.17 -0.92
CA ALA A 25 -40.21 21.83 -1.50
C ALA A 25 -39.05 22.40 -0.67
N ALA A 26 -39.17 23.65 -0.20
CA ALA A 26 -38.19 24.28 0.68
C ALA A 26 -38.08 23.59 2.05
N ALA A 27 -39.21 23.17 2.65
CA ALA A 27 -39.21 22.42 3.91
C ALA A 27 -38.54 21.03 3.75
N LEU A 28 -38.82 20.33 2.66
CA LEU A 28 -38.23 19.01 2.38
C LEU A 28 -36.74 19.11 2.04
N ALA A 29 -36.34 20.14 1.29
CA ALA A 29 -34.94 20.47 1.04
C ALA A 29 -34.20 20.89 2.34
N GLY A 30 -34.89 21.60 3.24
CA GLY A 30 -34.37 21.91 4.58
C GLY A 30 -33.98 20.66 5.36
N CYS A 31 -34.86 19.64 5.37
CA CYS A 31 -34.57 18.35 6.00
C CYS A 31 -33.35 17.65 5.36
N SER A 32 -33.20 17.75 4.03
CA SER A 32 -32.04 17.20 3.32
C SER A 32 -30.73 17.97 3.58
N ALA A 33 -30.81 19.28 3.86
CA ALA A 33 -29.64 20.14 4.09
C ALA A 33 -29.17 20.14 5.55
N THR A 34 -30.03 19.75 6.49
CA THR A 34 -29.70 19.66 7.93
C THR A 34 -29.42 18.24 8.41
N ASN A 35 -29.59 17.22 7.57
CA ASN A 35 -29.25 15.85 7.93
C ASN A 35 -27.73 15.63 7.83
N GLN A 36 -27.12 15.05 8.86
CA GLN A 36 -25.70 14.68 8.82
C GLN A 36 -25.48 13.59 7.77
N ILE A 37 -24.47 13.79 6.92
CA ILE A 37 -24.03 12.80 5.94
C ILE A 37 -23.06 11.87 6.68
N THR A 38 -23.55 10.76 7.23
CA THR A 38 -22.73 9.85 8.06
C THR A 38 -21.58 9.17 7.29
N THR A 39 -21.51 9.33 5.97
CA THR A 39 -20.39 8.87 5.14
C THR A 39 -19.23 9.89 5.08
N VAL A 40 -19.33 11.03 5.75
CA VAL A 40 -18.21 11.98 5.93
C VAL A 40 -17.59 11.90 7.32
N ASP A 41 -18.15 11.09 8.21
CA ASP A 41 -17.59 10.86 9.54
C ASP A 41 -16.37 9.93 9.41
N ASP A 42 -15.19 10.37 9.88
CA ASP A 42 -13.97 9.56 9.87
C ASP A 42 -14.15 8.32 10.76
N TYR A 43 -13.88 7.14 10.20
CA TYR A 43 -13.90 5.85 10.89
C TYR A 43 -12.80 4.94 10.27
N PRO A 44 -12.01 4.18 11.06
CA PRO A 44 -11.02 3.25 10.53
C PRO A 44 -11.71 2.03 9.87
N PRO A 45 -11.68 1.87 8.53
CA PRO A 45 -12.48 0.86 7.83
C PRO A 45 -11.75 -0.50 7.76
N SER A 46 -11.12 -0.92 8.88
CA SER A 46 -10.22 -2.07 8.96
C SER A 46 -10.21 -2.66 10.37
N ASP A 47 -9.42 -3.70 10.59
CA ASP A 47 -9.38 -4.45 11.86
C ASP A 47 -8.59 -3.68 12.96
N GLY A 48 -7.68 -2.80 12.55
CA GLY A 48 -6.93 -1.90 13.41
C GLY A 48 -7.61 -0.55 13.66
N VAL A 49 -7.02 0.23 14.56
CA VAL A 49 -7.49 1.58 14.93
C VAL A 49 -6.75 2.67 14.15
N ALA A 50 -7.19 3.92 14.27
CA ALA A 50 -6.49 5.08 13.73
C ALA A 50 -6.42 6.21 14.75
N ILE A 51 -5.34 7.00 14.69
CA ILE A 51 -5.11 8.19 15.50
C ILE A 51 -4.38 9.25 14.66
N THR A 52 -4.56 10.53 14.99
CA THR A 52 -3.91 11.64 14.28
C THR A 52 -3.21 12.53 15.31
N VAL A 53 -1.91 12.71 15.14
CA VAL A 53 -1.05 13.56 15.99
C VAL A 53 -0.52 14.67 15.10
N ASP A 54 -1.12 15.86 15.22
CA ASP A 54 -0.91 17.00 14.32
C ASP A 54 -1.16 16.60 12.84
N GLU A 55 -0.23 16.85 11.90
CA GLU A 55 -0.42 16.49 10.49
C GLU A 55 -0.15 15.00 10.16
N VAL A 56 0.29 14.20 11.14
CA VAL A 56 0.58 12.76 10.98
C VAL A 56 -0.63 11.91 11.36
N ARG A 57 -1.11 11.09 10.43
CA ARG A 57 -2.14 10.06 10.66
C ARG A 57 -1.48 8.69 10.78
N ALA A 58 -1.69 8.03 11.91
CA ALA A 58 -1.45 6.59 12.05
C ALA A 58 -2.74 5.84 11.72
N LEU A 59 -2.68 4.92 10.76
CA LEU A 59 -3.83 4.26 10.14
C LEU A 59 -3.71 2.74 10.28
N ASN A 60 -4.82 2.07 10.57
CA ASN A 60 -4.90 0.61 10.73
C ASN A 60 -3.81 0.06 11.69
N LEU A 61 -3.62 0.72 12.83
CA LEU A 61 -2.75 0.22 13.88
C LEU A 61 -3.35 -1.06 14.47
N LEU A 62 -2.60 -2.14 14.35
CA LEU A 62 -2.92 -3.49 14.80
C LEU A 62 -1.62 -4.16 15.28
N VAL A 63 -1.64 -4.87 16.40
CA VAL A 63 -0.52 -5.75 16.78
C VAL A 63 -0.87 -7.19 16.45
N LEU A 64 0.05 -7.92 15.82
CA LEU A 64 -0.07 -9.36 15.60
C LEU A 64 0.85 -10.11 16.58
N ALA A 65 0.30 -11.13 17.25
CA ALA A 65 1.02 -12.02 18.15
C ALA A 65 0.31 -13.39 18.24
N GLU A 66 1.05 -14.49 18.39
CA GLU A 66 0.43 -15.82 18.57
C GLU A 66 -0.07 -16.04 20.02
N GLU A 67 0.59 -15.45 21.02
CA GLU A 67 0.27 -15.64 22.44
C GLU A 67 0.67 -14.43 23.31
N GLU A 68 0.13 -14.36 24.53
CA GLU A 68 0.50 -13.35 25.54
C GLU A 68 1.95 -13.55 26.00
N GLY A 69 2.72 -12.45 26.03
CA GLY A 69 4.16 -12.48 26.31
C GLY A 69 5.01 -12.99 25.14
N GLY A 70 4.40 -13.45 24.05
CA GLY A 70 5.09 -13.85 22.83
C GLY A 70 5.61 -12.66 22.02
N PRO A 71 6.51 -12.89 21.05
CA PRO A 71 6.95 -11.85 20.13
C PRO A 71 5.82 -11.45 19.18
N GLY A 72 5.81 -10.19 18.78
CA GLY A 72 4.79 -9.62 17.91
C GLY A 72 5.32 -8.58 16.94
N ILE A 73 4.40 -7.97 16.20
CA ILE A 73 4.68 -6.93 15.22
C ILE A 73 3.54 -5.91 15.17
N LEU A 74 3.89 -4.62 15.12
CA LEU A 74 2.93 -3.56 14.82
C LEU A 74 2.75 -3.42 13.30
N VAL A 75 1.52 -3.63 12.87
CA VAL A 75 1.03 -3.46 11.50
C VAL A 75 0.29 -2.13 11.40
N GLY A 76 0.40 -1.46 10.25
CA GLY A 76 -0.37 -0.25 9.94
C GLY A 76 0.29 0.64 8.89
N ALA A 77 -0.04 1.92 8.91
CA ALA A 77 0.64 2.93 8.08
C ALA A 77 0.74 4.27 8.81
N LEU A 78 1.85 4.98 8.57
CA LEU A 78 2.02 6.39 8.93
C LEU A 78 1.93 7.24 7.68
N ALA A 79 0.96 8.15 7.63
CA ALA A 79 0.79 9.13 6.56
C ALA A 79 1.04 10.54 7.10
N ASN A 80 2.03 11.24 6.54
CA ASN A 80 2.36 12.61 6.87
C ASN A 80 1.70 13.54 5.85
N ASN A 81 0.72 14.34 6.27
CA ASN A 81 0.02 15.27 5.37
C ASN A 81 0.69 16.65 5.25
N SER A 82 1.73 16.90 6.06
CA SER A 82 2.46 18.17 6.03
C SER A 82 3.32 18.32 4.76
N GLY A 83 3.80 19.55 4.56
CA GLY A 83 4.77 19.88 3.51
C GLY A 83 6.23 19.59 3.86
N GLU A 84 6.52 19.03 5.04
CA GLU A 84 7.89 18.81 5.55
C GLU A 84 8.10 17.35 5.95
N ASP A 85 9.34 16.85 5.86
CA ASP A 85 9.67 15.50 6.32
C ASP A 85 9.65 15.49 7.86
N THR A 86 9.08 14.46 8.47
CA THR A 86 8.93 14.37 9.94
C THR A 86 9.33 13.00 10.47
N SER A 87 9.92 12.97 11.65
CA SER A 87 10.26 11.72 12.34
C SER A 87 9.16 11.40 13.36
N VAL A 88 8.67 10.17 13.35
CA VAL A 88 7.56 9.70 14.20
C VAL A 88 8.09 8.64 15.14
N THR A 89 7.97 8.87 16.45
CA THR A 89 8.32 7.86 17.46
C THR A 89 7.09 7.02 17.77
N LEU A 90 7.24 5.70 17.69
CA LEU A 90 6.25 4.69 18.04
C LEU A 90 6.73 3.93 19.26
N ALA A 91 5.96 3.92 20.35
CA ALA A 91 6.23 3.07 21.50
C ALA A 91 5.02 2.14 21.73
N VAL A 92 5.24 0.83 21.62
CA VAL A 92 4.25 -0.19 22.00
C VAL A 92 4.50 -0.59 23.44
N GLU A 93 3.45 -0.74 24.24
CA GLU A 93 3.55 -1.20 25.63
C GLU A 93 4.29 -2.55 25.69
N GLY A 94 5.43 -2.58 26.41
CA GLY A 94 6.31 -3.75 26.49
C GLY A 94 7.48 -3.80 25.50
N ALA A 95 7.63 -2.80 24.61
CA ALA A 95 8.74 -2.74 23.65
C ALA A 95 9.51 -1.41 23.68
N GLU A 96 10.74 -1.46 23.16
CA GLU A 96 11.57 -0.27 22.94
C GLU A 96 10.95 0.63 21.84
N PRO A 97 11.01 1.97 21.99
CA PRO A 97 10.50 2.88 20.98
C PRO A 97 11.25 2.76 19.64
N VAL A 98 10.51 2.87 18.54
CA VAL A 98 11.03 2.88 17.16
C VAL A 98 10.78 4.25 16.54
N GLU A 99 11.83 4.88 16.00
CA GLU A 99 11.73 6.11 15.20
C GLU A 99 11.54 5.76 13.72
N VAL A 100 10.59 6.42 13.06
CA VAL A 100 10.25 6.22 11.65
C VAL A 100 10.23 7.57 10.92
N ASP A 101 11.11 7.74 9.94
CA ASP A 101 11.13 8.93 9.09
C ASP A 101 10.01 8.85 8.03
N VAL A 102 9.04 9.75 8.11
CA VAL A 102 7.88 9.83 7.22
C VAL A 102 8.01 11.08 6.32
N PRO A 103 8.27 10.92 5.01
CA PRO A 103 8.44 12.05 4.10
C PRO A 103 7.21 12.96 4.02
N SER A 104 7.45 14.22 3.68
CA SER A 104 6.46 15.23 3.27
C SER A 104 5.45 14.66 2.27
N SER A 105 4.15 14.84 2.55
CA SER A 105 3.04 14.26 1.78
C SER A 105 3.17 12.73 1.51
N GLY A 106 3.90 12.02 2.37
CA GLY A 106 4.34 10.64 2.17
C GLY A 106 3.60 9.62 3.04
N THR A 107 3.85 8.35 2.77
CA THR A 107 3.34 7.24 3.58
C THR A 107 4.40 6.16 3.74
N VAL A 108 4.55 5.66 4.98
CA VAL A 108 5.36 4.50 5.34
C VAL A 108 4.43 3.42 5.87
N LEU A 109 4.54 2.20 5.34
CA LEU A 109 3.79 1.04 5.81
C LEU A 109 4.58 0.30 6.89
N MET A 110 3.91 -0.17 7.94
CA MET A 110 4.48 -0.93 9.05
C MET A 110 3.96 -2.36 9.00
N GLY A 111 4.84 -3.34 9.17
CA GLY A 111 4.48 -4.77 9.07
C GLY A 111 3.79 -5.07 7.75
N ALA A 112 4.51 -4.91 6.65
CA ALA A 112 3.94 -4.86 5.30
C ALA A 112 4.63 -5.88 4.37
N VAL A 113 4.62 -7.15 4.78
CA VAL A 113 5.26 -8.27 4.07
C VAL A 113 4.73 -8.37 2.64
N GLY A 114 5.64 -8.41 1.66
CA GLY A 114 5.28 -8.48 0.24
C GLY A 114 4.71 -7.18 -0.35
N ALA A 115 4.75 -6.06 0.37
CA ALA A 115 4.35 -4.77 -0.17
C ALA A 115 5.14 -4.43 -1.46
N PRO A 116 4.48 -3.93 -2.52
CA PRO A 116 5.17 -3.54 -3.75
C PRO A 116 6.23 -2.45 -3.47
N GLY A 117 7.46 -2.62 -3.96
CA GLY A 117 8.62 -1.74 -3.70
C GLY A 117 8.52 -0.27 -4.15
N ARG A 118 7.32 0.19 -4.55
CA ARG A 118 6.96 1.61 -4.68
C ARG A 118 6.56 2.24 -3.34
N TYR A 119 6.21 1.44 -2.35
CA TYR A 119 5.92 1.88 -0.98
C TYR A 119 7.19 1.85 -0.14
N ARG A 120 7.30 2.80 0.80
CA ARG A 120 8.28 2.69 1.90
C ARG A 120 7.70 1.76 2.95
N THR A 121 8.52 0.85 3.45
CA THR A 121 8.15 -0.10 4.51
C THR A 121 9.14 0.02 5.67
N VAL A 122 8.67 -0.23 6.88
CA VAL A 122 9.49 -0.38 8.09
C VAL A 122 8.93 -1.54 8.91
N GLU A 123 9.81 -2.26 9.61
CA GLU A 123 9.39 -3.28 10.56
C GLU A 123 9.38 -2.67 11.97
N VAL A 124 8.31 -2.88 12.72
CA VAL A 124 8.15 -2.39 14.10
C VAL A 124 7.87 -3.61 14.99
N PRO A 125 8.92 -4.38 15.33
CA PRO A 125 8.77 -5.59 16.14
C PRO A 125 8.44 -5.24 17.60
N VAL A 126 7.64 -6.08 18.23
CA VAL A 126 7.30 -6.00 19.66
C VAL A 126 7.92 -7.22 20.33
N ALA A 127 8.85 -7.00 21.26
CA ALA A 127 9.64 -8.12 21.83
C ALA A 127 8.79 -9.08 22.66
N GLU A 128 7.92 -8.55 23.52
CA GLU A 128 6.96 -9.29 24.34
C GLU A 128 5.62 -8.53 24.31
N VAL A 129 4.58 -9.13 23.72
CA VAL A 129 3.25 -8.51 23.66
C VAL A 129 2.48 -8.81 24.94
N ALA A 130 2.38 -7.83 25.83
CA ALA A 130 1.82 -8.00 27.18
C ALA A 130 0.31 -8.32 27.25
N ALA A 131 -0.42 -8.33 26.12
CA ALA A 131 -1.84 -8.61 26.07
C ALA A 131 -2.15 -9.86 25.23
N ILE A 132 -3.13 -10.65 25.67
CA ILE A 132 -3.67 -11.78 24.90
C ILE A 132 -4.18 -11.34 23.51
N PRO A 133 -4.14 -12.20 22.48
CA PRO A 133 -4.94 -12.02 21.28
C PRO A 133 -6.44 -11.90 21.60
N GLY A 134 -7.12 -11.00 20.89
CA GLY A 134 -8.46 -10.50 21.24
C GLY A 134 -8.48 -9.41 22.32
N GLY A 135 -7.33 -9.13 22.94
CA GLY A 135 -7.11 -8.02 23.87
C GLY A 135 -6.75 -6.70 23.19
N LEU A 136 -6.34 -5.74 24.01
CA LEU A 136 -5.85 -4.43 23.57
C LEU A 136 -4.49 -4.14 24.24
N THR A 137 -3.55 -3.59 23.49
CA THR A 137 -2.29 -3.02 24.00
C THR A 137 -2.26 -1.50 23.79
N THR A 138 -1.46 -0.77 24.55
CA THR A 138 -1.28 0.67 24.36
C THR A 138 -0.19 0.94 23.34
N VAL A 139 -0.43 1.85 22.39
CA VAL A 139 0.59 2.40 21.50
C VAL A 139 0.60 3.92 21.63
N THR A 140 1.77 4.46 21.96
CA THR A 140 2.05 5.90 22.02
C THR A 140 2.66 6.34 20.69
N ILE A 141 2.09 7.38 20.08
CA ILE A 141 2.58 7.99 18.85
C ILE A 141 3.07 9.39 19.20
N SER A 142 4.31 9.73 18.84
CA SER A 142 4.86 11.06 19.11
C SER A 142 5.46 11.69 17.85
N THR A 143 5.28 13.00 17.70
CA THR A 143 5.88 13.81 16.63
C THR A 143 6.46 15.11 17.20
N PRO A 144 7.54 15.67 16.62
CA PRO A 144 8.15 16.92 17.11
C PRO A 144 7.20 18.12 17.14
N ALA A 145 6.20 18.17 16.24
CA ALA A 145 5.23 19.25 16.14
C ALA A 145 3.99 19.03 17.01
N GLY A 146 3.45 17.80 17.03
CA GLY A 146 2.19 17.47 17.70
C GLY A 146 2.32 17.01 19.15
N GLY A 147 3.52 16.72 19.63
CA GLY A 147 3.73 16.15 20.96
C GLY A 147 3.50 14.64 20.94
N SER A 148 2.72 14.12 21.90
CA SER A 148 2.54 12.69 22.12
C SER A 148 1.08 12.39 22.48
N ASP A 149 0.52 11.33 21.91
CA ASP A 149 -0.82 10.83 22.21
C ASP A 149 -0.87 9.30 22.19
N GLU A 150 -1.86 8.71 22.87
CA GLU A 150 -1.96 7.27 23.12
C GLU A 150 -3.25 6.67 22.55
N VAL A 151 -3.13 5.49 21.94
CA VAL A 151 -4.29 4.74 21.43
C VAL A 151 -4.23 3.28 21.85
N ARG A 152 -5.39 2.72 22.20
CA ARG A 152 -5.54 1.29 22.47
C ARG A 152 -5.69 0.53 21.16
N VAL A 153 -4.69 -0.26 20.83
CA VAL A 153 -4.56 -1.04 19.60
C VAL A 153 -4.97 -2.49 19.86
N PRO A 154 -5.78 -3.13 19.00
CA PRO A 154 -6.09 -4.55 19.14
C PRO A 154 -4.85 -5.42 18.96
N VAL A 155 -4.81 -6.55 19.70
CA VAL A 155 -3.89 -7.65 19.45
C VAL A 155 -4.66 -8.77 18.76
N MET A 156 -4.25 -9.20 17.57
CA MET A 156 -4.87 -10.32 16.83
C MET A 156 -3.86 -11.46 16.63
N ASP A 157 -4.38 -12.67 16.42
CA ASP A 157 -3.63 -13.90 16.17
C ASP A 157 -3.63 -14.29 14.68
N GLY A 158 -3.05 -15.45 14.36
CA GLY A 158 -3.04 -16.03 13.01
C GLY A 158 -4.33 -16.76 12.62
N SER A 159 -5.45 -16.55 13.32
CA SER A 159 -6.71 -17.25 13.00
C SER A 159 -7.30 -16.84 11.64
N LEU A 160 -6.93 -15.66 11.13
CA LEU A 160 -7.17 -15.24 9.76
C LEU A 160 -5.95 -15.57 8.89
N ALA A 161 -6.17 -16.24 7.76
CA ALA A 161 -5.10 -16.70 6.87
C ALA A 161 -4.28 -15.54 6.27
N GLU A 162 -4.88 -14.36 6.19
CA GLU A 162 -4.29 -13.12 5.74
C GLU A 162 -3.16 -12.62 6.66
N TYR A 163 -3.16 -13.00 7.95
CA TYR A 163 -2.14 -12.60 8.93
C TYR A 163 -0.97 -13.59 9.05
N ALA A 164 -1.11 -14.83 8.56
CA ALA A 164 -0.05 -15.84 8.66
C ALA A 164 1.31 -15.39 8.07
N PRO A 165 1.41 -14.75 6.89
CA PRO A 165 2.69 -14.29 6.35
C PRO A 165 3.37 -13.19 7.17
N LEU A 166 2.58 -12.46 7.98
CA LEU A 166 3.06 -11.38 8.85
C LEU A 166 3.62 -11.94 10.16
N LEU A 167 2.95 -12.95 10.73
CA LEU A 167 3.43 -13.69 11.90
C LEU A 167 4.70 -14.49 11.57
N GLU A 168 4.74 -15.16 10.42
CA GLU A 168 5.93 -15.88 9.94
C GLU A 168 7.15 -14.94 9.80
N ALA A 169 6.94 -13.67 9.44
CA ALA A 169 8.00 -12.68 9.26
C ALA A 169 8.56 -12.11 10.58
N ILE A 170 7.93 -12.36 11.74
CA ILE A 170 8.40 -11.86 13.04
C ILE A 170 9.82 -12.39 13.31
N GLY A 171 10.76 -11.48 13.54
CA GLY A 171 12.17 -11.82 13.76
C GLY A 171 12.96 -12.20 12.50
N GLN A 172 12.35 -12.23 11.32
CA GLN A 172 13.07 -12.35 10.05
C GLN A 172 13.52 -10.98 9.57
N THR A 173 14.83 -10.71 9.57
CA THR A 173 15.38 -9.55 8.85
C THR A 173 15.01 -9.69 7.37
N PRO A 174 14.31 -8.71 6.75
CA PRO A 174 13.89 -8.84 5.35
C PRO A 174 15.13 -8.95 4.46
N THR A 175 15.33 -10.15 3.90
CA THR A 175 16.31 -10.33 2.83
C THR A 175 15.78 -9.56 1.63
N PRO A 176 16.48 -8.54 1.10
CA PRO A 176 15.99 -7.78 -0.03
C PRO A 176 15.79 -8.74 -1.22
N SER A 177 14.55 -8.85 -1.67
CA SER A 177 14.20 -9.70 -2.82
C SER A 177 15.06 -9.28 -4.01
N GLY A 178 15.81 -10.24 -4.55
CA GLY A 178 17.01 -9.97 -5.33
C GLY A 178 16.76 -9.12 -6.58
N THR A 179 17.84 -8.46 -7.02
CA THR A 179 17.96 -7.74 -8.31
C THR A 179 17.12 -8.40 -9.41
N PRO A 180 16.28 -7.64 -10.14
CA PRO A 180 15.43 -8.23 -11.17
C PRO A 180 16.28 -8.95 -12.22
N THR A 181 16.19 -10.27 -12.26
CA THR A 181 16.72 -11.07 -13.36
C THR A 181 16.03 -10.59 -14.64
N PRO A 182 16.76 -10.07 -15.65
CA PRO A 182 16.14 -9.63 -16.88
C PRO A 182 15.49 -10.83 -17.57
N SER A 183 14.18 -10.74 -17.79
CA SER A 183 13.41 -11.79 -18.47
C SER A 183 13.93 -11.98 -19.90
N PRO A 184 14.20 -13.21 -20.37
CA PRO A 184 14.61 -13.42 -21.76
C PRO A 184 13.46 -13.09 -22.71
N THR A 185 13.72 -12.20 -23.67
CA THR A 185 12.78 -11.86 -24.75
C THR A 185 12.47 -13.10 -25.61
N PRO A 186 11.19 -13.50 -25.76
CA PRO A 186 10.83 -14.62 -26.62
C PRO A 186 10.98 -14.29 -28.12
N GLY A 187 11.82 -15.06 -28.81
CA GLY A 187 11.66 -15.40 -30.23
C GLY A 187 11.70 -14.29 -31.28
N GLN A 188 12.87 -14.07 -31.89
CA GLN A 188 12.91 -13.83 -33.34
C GLN A 188 12.96 -15.19 -34.04
N THR A 189 11.88 -15.55 -34.73
CA THR A 189 11.84 -16.69 -35.64
C THR A 189 12.84 -16.44 -36.77
N GLN A 190 13.86 -17.30 -36.91
CA GLN A 190 14.64 -17.35 -38.14
C GLN A 190 13.86 -18.17 -39.17
N GLU A 191 13.46 -17.48 -40.24
CA GLU A 191 12.78 -18.06 -41.39
C GLU A 191 13.77 -18.94 -42.17
N ALA A 192 13.48 -20.24 -42.27
CA ALA A 192 14.33 -21.19 -42.98
C ALA A 192 13.93 -21.25 -44.46
N SER A 193 14.82 -20.82 -45.35
CA SER A 193 14.64 -20.91 -46.80
C SER A 193 14.76 -22.35 -47.30
N GLU A 194 13.87 -22.76 -48.19
CA GLU A 194 13.84 -24.10 -48.80
C GLU A 194 15.04 -24.38 -49.74
N PRO A 195 15.38 -25.66 -49.97
CA PRO A 195 16.43 -26.07 -50.91
C PRO A 195 15.89 -26.33 -52.33
N GLU A 196 16.62 -25.86 -53.35
CA GLU A 196 16.56 -26.45 -54.70
C GLU A 196 17.91 -27.06 -55.10
N GLN A 197 17.84 -28.08 -55.96
CA GLN A 197 18.96 -28.95 -56.32
C GLN A 197 19.61 -28.57 -57.65
N GLY A 198 20.89 -28.93 -57.82
CA GLY A 198 21.40 -29.36 -59.12
C GLY A 198 22.87 -29.05 -59.44
N GLN A 199 23.64 -30.12 -59.72
CA GLN A 199 24.67 -30.23 -60.79
C GLN A 199 25.92 -29.32 -60.68
N ASP A 200 27.11 -29.67 -61.18
CA ASP A 200 27.77 -30.94 -61.57
C ASP A 200 29.27 -30.60 -61.78
N SER A 201 30.22 -31.53 -61.58
CA SER A 201 31.66 -31.47 -62.02
C SER A 201 32.53 -30.28 -61.49
N ASP A 202 33.86 -30.31 -61.36
CA ASP A 202 34.94 -31.28 -61.64
C ASP A 202 36.17 -31.00 -60.69
N PRO A 203 37.26 -31.82 -60.68
CA PRO A 203 38.40 -31.73 -59.74
C PRO A 203 39.70 -31.07 -60.29
N GLU A 204 40.87 -31.32 -59.64
CA GLU A 204 42.27 -30.82 -59.91
C GLU A 204 42.56 -29.37 -59.42
N GLY A 205 43.73 -28.89 -58.95
CA GLY A 205 45.10 -29.33 -58.59
C GLY A 205 45.90 -28.04 -58.16
N GLU A 206 47.16 -27.97 -57.68
CA GLU A 206 48.21 -28.89 -57.21
C GLU A 206 49.26 -28.06 -56.40
N GLY A 207 49.93 -28.64 -55.38
CA GLY A 207 51.15 -28.07 -54.75
C GLY A 207 50.96 -26.98 -53.66
N ALA A 208 51.95 -26.61 -52.83
CA ALA A 208 53.28 -27.17 -52.55
C ALA A 208 53.86 -26.61 -51.22
N GLN A 209 54.81 -27.33 -50.59
CA GLN A 209 56.03 -26.90 -49.84
C GLN A 209 56.01 -25.54 -49.05
N GLY A 210 56.49 -25.39 -47.82
CA GLY A 210 57.44 -26.15 -46.98
C GLY A 210 57.71 -25.40 -45.65
N PRO A 211 58.70 -25.80 -44.81
CA PRO A 211 58.71 -25.48 -43.37
C PRO A 211 59.81 -24.51 -42.90
N GLU A 212 59.63 -23.91 -41.72
CA GLU A 212 60.74 -23.48 -40.85
C GLU A 212 60.50 -23.90 -39.39
N GLN A 213 61.57 -24.40 -38.75
CA GLN A 213 61.66 -24.67 -37.32
C GLN A 213 62.56 -23.62 -36.68
N THR A 214 62.45 -23.40 -35.36
CA THR A 214 63.64 -23.22 -34.51
C THR A 214 63.33 -23.50 -33.04
N GLU A 215 64.30 -24.09 -32.35
CA GLU A 215 64.23 -24.53 -30.96
C GLU A 215 64.43 -23.40 -29.95
N GLY A 216 64.14 -23.67 -28.68
CA GLY A 216 64.34 -22.74 -27.56
C GLY A 216 64.33 -23.44 -26.19
N THR A 217 65.28 -24.35 -25.97
CA THR A 217 65.47 -25.08 -24.70
C THR A 217 65.91 -24.15 -23.56
N GLY A 218 65.44 -24.43 -22.34
CA GLY A 218 65.88 -23.76 -21.11
C GLY A 218 65.52 -24.58 -19.87
N ASP A 219 66.37 -25.55 -19.56
CA ASP A 219 66.40 -26.33 -18.31
C ASP A 219 67.65 -25.92 -17.51
N GLU A 220 67.52 -25.86 -16.17
CA GLU A 220 68.55 -26.00 -15.11
C GLU A 220 68.10 -25.24 -13.84
N GLY A 221 67.98 -25.95 -12.70
CA GLY A 221 67.79 -25.33 -11.37
C GLY A 221 66.92 -26.10 -10.39
#